data_AF-A0AAD0WJI5-F1
#
_entry.id   AF-A0AAD0WJI5-F1
#
_cell.length_a   1.000
_cell.length_b   1.000
_cell.length_c   1.000
_cell.angle_alpha   90.00
_cell.angle_beta   90.00
_cell.angle_gamma   90.00
#
_symmetry.space_group_name_H-M   'P 1'
#
loop_
_entity.id
_entity.type
_entity.pdbx_description
1 polymer ?
#
loop_
_entity_poly.entity_id
_entity_poly.type
_entity_poly.pdbx_seq_one_letter_code
_entity_poly.pdbx_strand_id
1 'polypeptide(L)'
;MKKILAIAVLLFSAGSATAATAPCRSLEWNLWVESELNILGQSQISVQIGSTTWQQAVESKLAAKSWPNKTSVLWCNAVEQRIAAKASSTAAK
;
A
#
# COMPACT_ATOMS: atom_id res chain seq x y z
N MET A 1 4.42 -45.61 -3.79
CA MET A 1 5.02 -44.56 -2.94
C MET A 1 6.14 -43.84 -3.69
N LYS A 2 5.96 -42.58 -4.09
CA LYS A 2 7.03 -41.62 -4.39
C LYS A 2 6.41 -40.22 -4.31
N LYS A 3 6.89 -39.42 -3.35
CA LYS A 3 6.47 -38.06 -3.06
C LYS A 3 7.24 -37.12 -3.99
N ILE A 4 6.56 -36.19 -4.66
CA ILE A 4 7.22 -35.00 -5.20
C ILE A 4 6.31 -33.82 -4.88
N LEU A 5 6.61 -33.12 -3.78
CA LEU A 5 6.13 -31.77 -3.53
C LEU A 5 6.86 -30.86 -4.53
N ALA A 6 6.14 -30.30 -5.49
CA ALA A 6 6.63 -29.17 -6.26
C ALA A 6 6.17 -27.89 -5.55
N ILE A 7 6.99 -27.40 -4.61
CA ILE A 7 6.84 -26.05 -4.05
C ILE A 7 7.51 -25.11 -5.05
N ALA A 8 6.71 -24.44 -5.87
CA ALA A 8 7.17 -23.33 -6.67
C ALA A 8 7.37 -22.12 -5.73
N VAL A 9 8.60 -21.94 -5.26
CA VAL A 9 9.01 -20.69 -4.60
C VAL A 9 9.12 -19.63 -5.70
N LEU A 10 8.06 -18.84 -5.87
CA LEU A 10 8.13 -17.61 -6.64
C LEU A 10 8.96 -16.60 -5.85
N LEU A 11 10.20 -16.43 -6.29
CA LEU A 11 11.08 -15.32 -5.92
C LEU A 11 10.40 -14.01 -6.31
N PHE A 12 9.64 -13.42 -5.40
CA PHE A 12 9.29 -12.02 -5.53
C PHE A 12 10.55 -11.21 -5.26
N SER A 13 10.95 -10.48 -6.30
CA SER A 13 12.06 -9.56 -6.33
C SER A 13 11.95 -8.65 -5.10
N ALA A 14 12.84 -8.81 -4.14
CA ALA A 14 13.10 -7.79 -3.16
C ALA A 14 13.71 -6.61 -3.93
N GLY A 15 12.84 -5.73 -4.45
CA GLY A 15 13.24 -4.43 -4.93
C GLY A 15 14.04 -3.78 -3.79
N SER A 16 15.32 -3.54 -4.04
CA SER A 16 16.18 -2.83 -3.10
C SER A 16 15.63 -1.41 -2.95
N ALA A 17 14.75 -1.19 -1.99
CA ALA A 17 14.37 0.13 -1.56
C ALA A 17 15.59 0.74 -0.88
N THR A 18 16.37 1.51 -1.65
CA THR A 18 17.33 2.45 -1.09
C THR A 18 16.62 3.27 -0.02
N ALA A 19 17.16 3.25 1.19
CA ALA A 19 16.65 4.02 2.32
C ALA A 19 16.81 5.52 2.03
N ALA A 20 15.90 6.07 1.22
CA ALA A 20 15.63 7.49 1.20
C ALA A 20 15.04 7.84 2.56
N THR A 21 15.55 8.90 3.17
CA THR A 21 14.99 9.54 4.36
C THR A 21 13.53 9.93 4.07
N ALA A 22 12.63 8.99 4.38
CA ALA A 22 11.17 8.98 4.26
C ALA A 22 10.57 9.43 2.89
N PRO A 23 10.52 8.55 1.87
CA PRO A 23 9.76 8.79 0.62
C PRO A 23 8.24 8.84 0.85
N CYS A 24 7.79 8.47 2.05
CA CYS A 24 6.43 8.24 2.48
C CYS A 24 5.41 9.37 2.25
N ARG A 25 5.87 10.58 1.90
CA ARG A 25 5.01 11.70 1.49
C ARG A 25 5.46 12.39 0.21
N SER A 26 6.40 11.80 -0.51
CA SER A 26 6.79 12.29 -1.83
C SER A 26 5.59 12.22 -2.77
N LEU A 27 5.63 13.04 -3.83
CA LEU A 27 4.63 12.97 -4.87
C LEU A 27 4.56 11.55 -5.46
N GLU A 28 5.71 10.93 -5.72
CA GLU A 28 5.79 9.56 -6.25
C GLU A 28 5.11 8.54 -5.33
N TRP A 29 5.33 8.62 -4.01
CA TRP A 29 4.69 7.72 -3.06
C TRP A 29 3.18 7.90 -3.04
N ASN A 30 2.69 9.15 -3.01
CA ASN A 30 1.24 9.39 -3.00
C ASN A 30 0.59 8.91 -4.32
N LEU A 31 1.27 9.07 -5.46
CA LEU A 31 0.80 8.57 -6.76
C LEU A 31 0.78 7.03 -6.81
N TRP A 32 1.77 6.37 -6.21
CA TRP A 32 1.76 4.92 -6.08
C TRP A 32 0.58 4.44 -5.23
N VAL A 33 0.35 5.02 -4.05
CA VAL A 33 -0.81 4.69 -3.21
C VAL A 33 -2.13 4.91 -3.95
N GLU A 34 -2.21 6.01 -4.71
CA GLU A 34 -3.37 6.30 -5.57
C GLU A 34 -3.59 5.19 -6.61
N SER A 35 -2.53 4.73 -7.28
CA SER A 35 -2.59 3.64 -8.25
C SER A 35 -3.07 2.32 -7.62
N GLU A 36 -2.62 2.00 -6.41
CA GLU A 36 -2.97 0.75 -5.72
C GLU A 36 -4.41 0.72 -5.19
N LEU A 37 -4.93 1.88 -4.79
CA LEU A 37 -6.21 1.99 -4.09
C LEU A 37 -7.31 2.65 -4.91
N ASN A 38 -6.95 3.33 -6.01
CA ASN A 38 -7.84 4.08 -6.88
C ASN A 38 -8.81 4.96 -6.07
N ILE A 39 -8.25 5.85 -5.24
CA ILE A 39 -9.01 6.67 -4.29
C ILE A 39 -9.90 7.67 -5.02
N LEU A 40 -9.33 8.36 -6.01
CA LEU A 40 -9.98 9.45 -6.72
C LEU A 40 -10.96 8.98 -7.80
N GLY A 41 -10.74 7.81 -8.39
CA GLY A 41 -11.65 7.18 -9.35
C GLY A 41 -12.26 8.14 -10.38
N GLN A 42 -13.47 7.85 -10.87
CA GLN A 42 -14.16 8.66 -11.89
C GLN A 42 -14.91 9.89 -11.35
N SER A 43 -14.82 10.25 -10.06
CA SER A 43 -15.78 11.23 -9.51
C SER A 43 -15.30 12.14 -8.37
N GLN A 44 -14.05 12.08 -7.92
CA GLN A 44 -13.56 13.00 -6.87
C GLN A 44 -12.55 14.01 -7.40
N ILE A 45 -12.98 14.82 -8.38
CA ILE A 45 -12.17 15.84 -9.08
C ILE A 45 -11.58 16.90 -8.11
N SER A 46 -12.12 17.03 -6.89
CA SER A 46 -11.71 18.07 -5.93
C SER A 46 -10.79 17.61 -4.81
N VAL A 47 -10.39 16.34 -4.74
CA VAL A 47 -9.52 15.85 -3.65
C VAL A 47 -8.06 15.86 -4.12
N GLN A 48 -7.22 16.66 -3.45
CA GLN A 48 -5.78 16.71 -3.74
C GLN A 48 -5.07 15.48 -3.18
N ILE A 49 -4.29 14.80 -4.03
CA ILE A 49 -3.41 13.69 -3.63
C ILE A 49 -2.44 14.16 -2.52
N GLY A 50 -2.32 13.37 -1.45
CA GLY A 50 -1.49 13.71 -0.28
C GLY A 50 -2.14 14.67 0.72
N SER A 51 -3.34 15.18 0.44
CA SER A 51 -4.12 15.97 1.42
C SER A 51 -4.65 15.10 2.56
N THR A 52 -5.02 15.71 3.69
CA THR A 52 -5.64 14.99 4.81
C THR A 52 -6.92 14.26 4.38
N THR A 53 -7.72 14.85 3.50
CA THR A 53 -8.93 14.22 2.93
C THR A 53 -8.58 12.97 2.13
N TRP A 54 -7.55 13.05 1.29
CA TRP A 54 -7.04 11.89 0.56
C TRP A 54 -6.54 10.79 1.50
N GLN A 55 -5.78 11.16 2.55
CA GLN A 55 -5.29 10.22 3.55
C GLN A 55 -6.45 9.53 4.30
N GLN A 56 -7.52 10.25 4.62
CA GLN A 56 -8.73 9.68 5.22
C GLN A 56 -9.40 8.64 4.31
N ALA A 57 -9.40 8.89 3.00
CA ALA A 57 -9.95 7.96 2.02
C ALA A 57 -9.05 6.72 1.84
N VAL A 58 -7.72 6.88 1.90
CA VAL A 58 -6.75 5.76 1.98
C VAL A 58 -7.06 4.86 3.18
N GLU A 59 -7.24 5.45 4.36
CA GLU A 59 -7.61 4.71 5.58
C GLU A 59 -8.94 3.98 5.46
N SER A 60 -9.89 4.51 4.69
CA SER A 60 -11.21 3.91 4.47
C SER A 60 -11.17 2.72 3.51
N LYS A 61 -10.21 2.70 2.56
CA LYS A 61 -10.01 1.59 1.62
C LYS A 61 -9.22 0.43 2.22
N LEU A 62 -8.36 0.72 3.20
CA LEU A 62 -7.49 -0.25 3.83
C LEU A 62 -8.07 -0.67 5.19
N ALA A 63 -8.46 -1.95 5.32
CA ALA A 63 -8.98 -2.47 6.58
C ALA A 63 -7.94 -2.36 7.71
N ALA A 64 -8.22 -1.53 8.71
CA ALA A 64 -7.35 -1.32 9.86
C ALA A 64 -8.15 -1.13 11.14
N LYS A 65 -7.69 -1.75 12.24
CA LYS A 65 -8.27 -1.54 13.58
C LYS A 65 -7.94 -0.14 14.13
N SER A 66 -6.75 0.37 13.82
CA SER A 66 -6.29 1.69 14.18
C SER A 66 -5.19 2.14 13.21
N TRP A 67 -4.98 3.46 13.16
CA TRP A 67 -3.98 4.13 12.33
C TRP A 67 -3.02 4.96 13.18
N PRO A 68 -1.71 4.96 12.85
CA PRO A 68 -0.78 5.95 13.38
C PRO A 68 -1.16 7.37 12.95
N ASN A 69 -0.48 8.38 13.48
CA ASN A 69 -0.72 9.77 13.08
C ASN A 69 -0.40 9.97 11.58
N LYS A 70 -1.34 10.54 10.81
CA LYS A 70 -1.25 10.82 9.36
C LYS A 70 -0.03 11.65 8.92
N THR A 71 0.62 12.38 9.82
CA THR A 71 1.85 13.14 9.53
C THR A 71 3.12 12.36 9.83
N SER A 72 3.01 11.20 10.48
CA SER A 72 4.15 10.38 10.87
C SER A 72 4.53 9.37 9.79
N VAL A 73 5.83 9.05 9.72
CA VAL A 73 6.35 7.98 8.85
C VAL A 73 5.70 6.62 9.17
N LEU A 74 5.30 6.41 10.43
CA LEU A 74 4.61 5.19 10.85
C LEU A 74 3.27 4.99 10.13
N TRP A 75 2.55 6.07 9.80
CA TRP A 75 1.30 5.97 9.04
C TRP A 75 1.56 5.48 7.61
N CYS A 76 2.60 5.99 6.96
CA CYS A 76 2.96 5.55 5.62
C CYS A 76 3.38 4.08 5.59
N ASN A 77 4.22 3.64 6.54
CA ASN A 77 4.60 2.24 6.67
C ASN A 77 3.37 1.35 6.90
N ALA A 78 2.41 1.83 7.69
CA ALA A 78 1.15 1.14 7.92
C ALA A 78 0.30 1.01 6.65
N VAL A 79 0.29 2.03 5.78
CA VAL A 79 -0.38 1.99 4.46
C VAL A 79 0.29 0.94 3.56
N GLU A 80 1.61 0.96 3.45
CA GLU A 80 2.37 0.00 2.62
C GLU A 80 2.12 -1.45 3.04
N GLN A 81 2.20 -1.75 4.34
CA GLN A 81 1.95 -3.07 4.88
C GLN A 81 0.54 -3.59 4.53
N ARG A 82 -0.46 -2.71 4.53
CA ARG A 82 -1.86 -3.08 4.27
C ARG A 82 -2.14 -3.22 2.77
N ILE A 83 -1.51 -2.41 1.92
CA ILE A 83 -1.53 -2.60 0.47
C ILE A 83 -0.94 -3.98 0.13
N ALA A 84 0.23 -4.31 0.70
CA ALA A 84 0.86 -5.61 0.52
C ALA A 84 -0.02 -6.77 1.03
N ALA A 85 -0.64 -6.64 2.21
CA ALA A 85 -1.54 -7.65 2.76
C ALA A 85 -2.79 -7.87 1.89
N LYS A 86 -3.34 -6.79 1.31
CA LYS A 86 -4.48 -6.84 0.36
C LYS A 86 -4.11 -7.60 -0.92
N ALA A 87 -2.91 -7.36 -1.47
CA ALA A 87 -2.41 -8.08 -2.64
C ALA A 87 -2.25 -9.59 -2.34
N SER A 88 -1.63 -9.94 -1.22
CA SER A 88 -1.44 -11.34 -0.79
C SER A 88 -2.77 -12.08 -0.56
N SER A 89 -3.79 -11.40 -0.03
CA SER A 89 -5.12 -11.99 0.18
C SER A 89 -5.87 -12.22 -1.12
N THR A 90 -5.60 -11.42 -2.15
CA THR A 90 -6.20 -11.57 -3.49
C THR A 90 -5.55 -12.73 -4.25
N ALA A 91 -4.24 -12.96 -4.05
CA ALA A 91 -3.51 -14.06 -4.68
C ALA A 91 -3.80 -15.45 -4.07
N ALA A 92 -4.38 -15.51 -2.87
CA ALA A 92 -4.69 -16.76 -2.18
C ALA A 92 -6.10 -17.31 -2.46
N LYS A 93 -6.86 -16.70 -3.38
CA LYS A 93 -8.24 -17.06 -3.72
C LYS A 93 -8.35 -17.47 -5.18
#